data_AF-A0A2W6P7L0-F1
#
_entry.id   AF-A0A2W6P7L0-F1
#
_cell.length_a   1.000
_cell.length_b   1.000
_cell.length_c   1.000
_cell.angle_alpha   90.00
_cell.angle_beta   90.00
_cell.angle_gamma   90.00
#
_symmetry.space_group_name_H-M   'P 1'
#
loop_
_entity.id
_entity.type
_entity.pdbx_description
1 polymer ?
#
loop_
_entity_poly.entity_id
_entity_poly.type
_entity_poly.pdbx_seq_one_letter_code
_entity_poly.pdbx_strand_id
1 'polypeptide(L)'
;MDNAVDRHVFYISDGTAITAEVLGHAVMSQFPVTISSITLPFVENESRARAVKDQIDAIYHQTGVRPLVFYSIVLPEIRAIILQSEGFCQDIVQALVAPLQQEMKLDPTPIAHRT
;
A
#
# COMPACT_ATOMS: atom_id res chain seq x y z
N MET A 1 13.04 28.81 0.16
CA MET A 1 13.34 27.45 -0.32
C MET A 1 12.34 26.58 0.40
N ASP A 2 11.24 26.23 -0.25
CA ASP A 2 10.20 25.41 0.36
C ASP A 2 10.83 24.07 0.70
N ASN A 3 10.81 23.73 1.99
CA ASN A 3 11.31 22.46 2.49
C ASN A 3 10.29 21.39 2.09
N ALA A 4 10.30 20.99 0.81
CA ALA A 4 9.44 19.95 0.29
C ALA A 4 9.69 18.69 1.15
N VAL A 5 8.66 18.26 1.87
CA VAL A 5 8.76 17.07 2.72
C VAL A 5 8.95 15.86 1.79
N ASP A 6 10.09 15.17 1.90
CA ASP A 6 10.31 13.92 1.18
C ASP A 6 9.43 12.81 1.77
N ARG A 7 8.65 12.16 0.92
CA ARG A 7 7.75 11.07 1.30
C ARG A 7 8.14 9.80 0.57
N HIS A 8 8.49 8.77 1.33
CA HIS A 8 8.58 7.41 0.82
C HIS A 8 7.21 6.80 0.69
N VAL A 9 6.92 6.23 -0.48
CA VAL A 9 5.62 5.64 -0.82
C VAL A 9 5.80 4.24 -1.36
N PHE A 10 5.15 3.26 -0.77
CA PHE A 10 5.17 1.87 -1.21
C PHE A 10 3.83 1.53 -1.86
N TYR A 11 3.88 0.93 -3.04
CA TYR A 11 2.73 0.34 -3.73
C TYR A 11 2.89 -1.18 -3.72
N ILE A 12 2.07 -1.88 -2.94
CA ILE A 12 2.25 -3.32 -2.67
C ILE A 12 1.03 -4.09 -3.16
N SER A 13 1.24 -5.20 -3.86
CA SER A 13 0.15 -6.09 -4.23
C SER A 13 0.57 -7.55 -4.27
N ASP A 14 -0.38 -8.44 -4.01
CA ASP A 14 -0.27 -9.87 -4.34
C ASP A 14 -0.48 -10.13 -5.85
N GLY A 15 -1.01 -9.17 -6.60
CA GLY A 15 -1.04 -9.17 -8.08
C GLY A 15 0.02 -8.25 -8.69
N THR A 16 -0.33 -7.53 -9.76
CA THR A 16 0.61 -6.70 -10.54
C THR A 16 0.97 -5.35 -9.91
N ALA A 17 0.32 -4.94 -8.82
CA ALA A 17 0.45 -3.62 -8.18
C ALA A 17 0.05 -2.39 -9.02
N ILE A 18 -0.38 -2.56 -10.27
CA ILE A 18 -0.81 -1.47 -11.17
C ILE A 18 -1.92 -0.62 -10.53
N THR A 19 -2.94 -1.28 -9.95
CA THR A 19 -4.05 -0.60 -9.28
C THR A 19 -3.57 0.25 -8.10
N ALA A 20 -2.67 -0.29 -7.28
CA ALA A 20 -2.14 0.41 -6.11
C ALA A 20 -1.28 1.62 -6.53
N GLU A 21 -0.45 1.45 -7.56
CA GLU A 21 0.41 2.49 -8.10
C GLU A 21 -0.39 3.63 -8.74
N VAL A 22 -1.33 3.33 -9.64
CA VAL A 22 -2.12 4.34 -10.34
C VAL A 22 -2.95 5.17 -9.37
N LEU A 23 -3.69 4.51 -8.46
CA LEU A 23 -4.54 5.21 -7.50
C LEU A 23 -3.72 5.95 -6.45
N GLY A 24 -2.67 5.33 -5.94
CA GLY A 24 -1.78 5.97 -4.97
C GLY A 24 -1.07 7.18 -5.57
N HIS A 25 -0.58 7.11 -6.80
CA HIS A 25 -0.02 8.25 -7.52
C HIS A 25 -1.05 9.37 -7.71
N ALA A 26 -2.29 9.04 -8.11
CA ALA A 26 -3.36 10.01 -8.26
C ALA A 26 -3.77 10.70 -6.94
N VAL A 27 -3.72 9.98 -5.82
CA VAL A 27 -3.94 10.57 -4.49
C VAL A 27 -2.77 11.47 -4.11
N MET A 28 -1.54 10.99 -4.28
CA MET A 28 -0.35 11.69 -3.83
C MET A 28 -0.03 12.95 -4.65
N SER A 29 -0.46 13.03 -5.91
CA SER A 29 -0.30 14.22 -6.77
C SER A 29 -1.06 15.45 -6.25
N GLN A 30 -2.00 15.26 -5.33
CA GLN A 30 -2.75 16.36 -4.68
C GLN A 30 -1.95 17.05 -3.57
N PHE A 31 -0.80 16.50 -3.17
CA PHE A 31 0.03 17.03 -2.10
C PHE A 31 1.32 17.66 -2.68
N PRO A 32 1.73 18.85 -2.23
CA PRO A 32 2.95 19.51 -2.69
C PRO A 32 4.19 18.94 -1.96
N VAL A 33 4.47 17.66 -2.18
CA VAL A 33 5.58 16.91 -1.56
C VAL A 33 6.42 16.21 -2.62
N THR A 34 7.70 15.99 -2.31
CA THR A 34 8.57 15.16 -3.16
C THR A 34 8.32 13.69 -2.80
N ILE A 35 8.16 12.85 -3.83
CA ILE A 35 7.78 11.45 -3.66
C ILE A 35 8.91 10.55 -4.12
N SER A 36 9.33 9.65 -3.25
CA SER A 36 10.21 8.51 -3.57
C SER A 36 9.37 7.23 -3.48
N SER A 37 8.92 6.73 -4.63
CA SER A 37 8.02 5.58 -4.69
C SER A 37 8.72 4.26 -4.99
N ILE A 38 8.22 3.16 -4.41
CA ILE A 38 8.66 1.79 -4.63
C ILE A 38 7.43 0.93 -4.93
N THR A 39 7.42 0.25 -6.09
CA THR A 39 6.34 -0.65 -6.51
C THR A 39 6.77 -2.10 -6.34
N LEU A 40 5.98 -2.88 -5.59
CA LEU A 40 6.27 -4.26 -5.18
C LEU A 40 5.10 -5.18 -5.59
N PRO A 41 5.14 -5.74 -6.81
CA PRO A 41 4.13 -6.69 -7.28
C PRO A 41 4.40 -8.11 -6.77
N PHE A 42 3.42 -9.00 -6.85
CA PHE A 42 3.52 -10.43 -6.54
C PHE A 42 4.05 -10.74 -5.13
N VAL A 43 3.60 -9.99 -4.13
CA VAL A 43 3.87 -10.27 -2.72
C VAL A 43 2.92 -11.37 -2.24
N GLU A 44 3.17 -12.59 -2.67
CA GLU A 44 2.24 -13.73 -2.52
C GLU A 44 2.68 -14.74 -1.44
N ASN A 45 3.86 -14.55 -0.85
CA ASN A 45 4.39 -15.44 0.19
C ASN A 45 4.95 -14.66 1.36
N GLU A 46 4.94 -15.29 2.53
CA GLU A 46 5.32 -14.65 3.77
C GLU A 46 6.79 -14.19 3.79
N SER A 47 7.68 -14.91 3.10
CA SER A 47 9.10 -14.54 3.03
C SER A 47 9.26 -13.19 2.33
N ARG A 48 8.55 -13.00 1.22
CA ARG A 48 8.55 -11.73 0.48
C ARG A 48 7.86 -10.63 1.29
N ALA A 49 6.73 -10.93 1.93
CA ALA A 49 6.04 -9.97 2.79
C ALA A 49 6.92 -9.47 3.93
N ARG A 50 7.68 -10.37 4.58
CA ARG A 50 8.66 -10.01 5.63
C ARG A 50 9.77 -9.12 5.08
N ALA A 51 10.34 -9.45 3.91
CA ALA A 51 11.35 -8.60 3.28
C ALA A 51 10.83 -7.20 2.97
N VAL A 52 9.57 -7.08 2.50
CA VAL A 52 8.93 -5.79 2.26
C VAL A 52 8.72 -5.02 3.57
N LYS A 53 8.22 -5.68 4.61
CA LYS A 53 8.09 -5.09 5.95
C LYS A 53 9.44 -4.54 6.43
N ASP A 54 10.49 -5.36 6.40
CA ASP A 54 11.81 -4.96 6.87
C ASP A 54 12.38 -3.78 6.06
N GLN A 55 12.07 -3.69 4.77
CA GLN A 55 12.42 -2.54 3.93
C GLN A 55 11.69 -1.25 4.37
N ILE A 56 10.40 -1.34 4.69
CA ILE A 56 9.60 -0.22 5.20
C ILE A 56 10.17 0.26 6.54
N ASP A 57 10.40 -0.66 7.46
CA ASP A 57 10.92 -0.39 8.80
C ASP A 57 12.32 0.24 8.72
N ALA A 58 13.19 -0.29 7.84
CA ALA A 58 14.52 0.28 7.62
C ALA A 58 14.47 1.75 7.14
N ILE A 59 13.56 2.09 6.22
CA ILE A 59 13.40 3.48 5.78
C ILE A 59 12.91 4.36 6.93
N TYR A 60 11.96 3.88 7.73
CA TYR A 60 11.49 4.63 8.89
C TYR A 60 12.62 4.88 9.89
N HIS A 61 13.39 3.85 10.25
CA HIS A 61 14.51 3.97 11.16
C HIS A 61 15.62 4.90 10.65
N GLN A 62 15.87 4.94 9.34
CA GLN A 62 16.90 5.79 8.73
C GLN A 62 16.47 7.25 8.63
N THR A 63 15.21 7.50 8.27
CA THR A 63 14.72 8.86 7.94
C THR A 63 13.96 9.51 9.10
N GLY A 64 13.44 8.73 10.05
CA GLY A 64 12.50 9.17 11.07
C GLY A 64 11.11 9.54 10.52
N VAL A 65 10.89 9.42 9.20
CA VAL A 65 9.66 9.82 8.52
C VAL A 65 8.87 8.57 8.15
N ARG A 66 7.66 8.45 8.70
CA ARG A 66 6.81 7.26 8.52
C ARG A 66 6.45 7.05 7.03
N PRO A 67 6.85 5.95 6.38
CA PRO A 67 6.53 5.68 4.97
C PRO A 67 5.02 5.52 4.76
N LEU A 68 4.51 5.90 3.59
CA LEU A 68 3.13 5.61 3.19
C LEU A 68 3.10 4.27 2.48
N VAL A 69 2.14 3.42 2.82
CA VAL A 69 2.03 2.08 2.25
C VAL A 69 0.63 1.91 1.68
N PHE A 70 0.52 1.97 0.38
CA PHE A 70 -0.69 1.69 -0.37
C PHE A 70 -0.66 0.23 -0.79
N TYR A 71 -1.68 -0.54 -0.42
CA TYR A 71 -1.69 -1.97 -0.73
C TYR A 71 -3.02 -2.47 -1.28
N SER A 72 -2.91 -3.55 -2.04
CA SER A 72 -4.00 -4.39 -2.54
C SER A 72 -3.59 -5.84 -2.36
N ILE A 73 -3.91 -6.42 -1.20
CA ILE A 73 -3.55 -7.79 -0.80
C ILE A 73 -4.80 -8.49 -0.29
N VAL A 74 -5.15 -9.61 -0.91
CA VAL A 74 -6.31 -10.44 -0.56
C VAL A 74 -5.93 -11.48 0.51
N LEU A 75 -4.73 -12.05 0.41
CA LEU A 75 -4.25 -13.10 1.32
C LEU A 75 -4.08 -12.56 2.77
N PRO A 76 -4.87 -13.03 3.75
CA PRO A 76 -4.87 -12.49 5.11
C PRO A 76 -3.51 -12.57 5.82
N GLU A 77 -2.78 -13.66 5.63
CA GLU A 77 -1.46 -13.91 6.22
C GLU A 77 -0.41 -12.92 5.70
N ILE A 78 -0.44 -12.61 4.40
CA ILE A 78 0.45 -11.64 3.78
C ILE A 78 0.10 -10.24 4.27
N ARG A 79 -1.19 -9.90 4.25
CA ARG A 79 -1.69 -8.61 4.74
C ARG A 79 -1.29 -8.37 6.19
N ALA A 80 -1.44 -9.38 7.05
CA ALA A 80 -1.07 -9.28 8.45
C ALA A 80 0.41 -8.92 8.65
N ILE A 81 1.32 -9.47 7.84
CA ILE A 81 2.75 -9.15 7.90
C ILE A 81 3.00 -7.70 7.47
N ILE A 82 2.39 -7.24 6.38
CA ILE A 82 2.55 -5.85 5.91
C ILE A 82 2.02 -4.83 6.92
N LEU A 83 0.89 -5.13 7.56
CA LEU A 83 0.29 -4.28 8.61
C LEU A 83 1.12 -4.19 9.90
N GLN A 84 2.07 -5.11 10.11
CA GLN A 84 3.02 -5.05 11.22
C GLN A 84 4.23 -4.15 10.94
N SER A 85 4.35 -3.59 9.72
CA SER A 85 5.38 -2.61 9.42
C SER A 85 5.15 -1.29 10.15
N GLU A 86 6.20 -0.50 10.28
CA GLU A 86 6.13 0.86 10.79
C GLU A 86 5.55 1.86 9.77
N GLY A 87 5.16 1.38 8.59
CA GLY A 87 4.48 2.18 7.57
C GLY A 87 3.07 2.61 7.98
N PHE A 88 2.55 3.64 7.30
CA PHE A 88 1.14 4.02 7.37
C PHE A 88 0.39 3.31 6.26
N CYS A 89 -0.24 2.18 6.59
CA CYS A 89 -0.87 1.27 5.63
C CYS A 89 -2.30 1.69 5.27
N GLN A 90 -2.59 1.72 3.96
CA GLN A 90 -3.87 2.07 3.37
C GLN A 90 -4.30 0.98 2.38
N ASP A 91 -5.45 0.36 2.66
CA ASP A 91 -6.09 -0.61 1.78
C ASP A 91 -6.87 0.13 0.69
N ILE A 92 -6.31 0.17 -0.52
CA ILE A 92 -6.93 0.89 -1.63
C ILE A 92 -8.22 0.19 -2.09
N VAL A 93 -8.24 -1.13 -2.07
CA VAL A 93 -9.42 -1.89 -2.51
C VAL A 93 -10.57 -1.63 -1.55
N GLN A 94 -10.32 -1.73 -0.24
CA GLN A 94 -11.36 -1.48 0.75
C GLN A 94 -11.86 -0.03 0.72
N ALA A 95 -10.98 0.94 0.45
CA ALA A 95 -11.36 2.36 0.33
C ALA A 95 -12.37 2.60 -0.81
N LEU A 96 -12.27 1.85 -1.91
CA LEU A 96 -13.22 1.93 -3.03
C LEU A 96 -14.45 1.03 -2.87
N VAL A 97 -14.27 -0.13 -2.23
CA VAL A 97 -15.34 -1.11 -2.04
C VAL A 97 -16.34 -0.64 -0.98
N ALA A 98 -15.88 0.00 0.11
CA ALA A 98 -16.76 0.38 1.22
C ALA A 98 -17.94 1.28 0.81
N PRO A 99 -17.76 2.34 -0.01
CA PRO A 99 -18.89 3.13 -0.51
C PRO A 99 -19.86 2.33 -1.40
N LEU A 100 -19.32 1.42 -2.23
CA LEU A 100 -20.14 0.58 -3.12
C LEU A 100 -20.94 -0.47 -2.36
N GLN A 101 -20.35 -1.06 -1.32
CA GLN A 101 -21.04 -1.98 -0.41
C GLN A 101 -22.22 -1.28 0.28
N GLN A 102 -22.03 -0.03 0.73
CA GLN A 102 -23.10 0.76 1.32
C GLN A 102 -24.24 1.05 0.33
N GLU A 103 -23.89 1.41 -0.91
CA GLU A 103 -24.86 1.70 -1.96
C GLU A 103 -25.62 0.43 -2.41
N MET A 104 -24.91 -0.66 -2.66
CA MET A 104 -25.47 -1.91 -3.15
C MET A 104 -26.14 -2.76 -2.07
N LYS A 105 -25.82 -2.51 -0.78
CA LYS A 105 -26.25 -3.33 0.37
C LYS A 105 -25.88 -4.81 0.23
N LEU A 106 -24.70 -5.06 -0.34
CA LEU A 106 -24.17 -6.41 -0.58
C LEU A 106 -22.74 -6.48 -0.10
N ASP A 107 -22.40 -7.58 0.58
CA ASP A 107 -21.03 -7.80 1.02
C ASP A 107 -20.13 -8.16 -0.16
N PRO A 108 -18.92 -7.57 -0.25
CA PRO A 108 -17.96 -7.92 -1.29
C PRO A 108 -17.50 -9.37 -1.11
N THR A 109 -17.29 -10.06 -2.21
CA THR A 109 -16.66 -11.38 -2.22
C THR A 109 -15.24 -11.24 -2.75
N PRO A 110 -14.21 -11.23 -1.88
CA PRO A 110 -12.82 -11.13 -2.34
C PRO A 110 -12.45 -12.38 -3.12
N ILE A 111 -11.90 -12.21 -4.31
CA ILE A 111 -11.38 -13.32 -5.13
C ILE A 111 -9.88 -13.08 -5.29
N ALA A 112 -9.07 -14.00 -4.78
CA ALA A 112 -7.62 -13.97 -4.97
C ALA A 112 -7.29 -14.09 -6.47
N HIS A 113 -6.23 -13.41 -6.94
CA HIS A 113 -5.71 -13.45 -8.33
C HIS A 113 -6.56 -12.76 -9.42
N ARG A 114 -7.43 -11.81 -9.06
CA ARG A 114 -8.01 -10.91 -10.08
C ARG A 114 -7.07 -9.71 -10.26
N THR A 115 -6.29 -9.72 -11.35
CA THR A 115 -5.44 -8.62 -11.91
C THR A 115 -4.00 -8.47 -11.44
#